data_AF-A0A7C8M0Z5-F1
#
_entry.id   AF-A0A7C8M0Z5-F1
#
_cell.length_a   1.000
_cell.length_b   1.000
_cell.length_c   1.000
_cell.angle_alpha   90.00
_cell.angle_beta   90.00
_cell.angle_gamma   90.00
#
_symmetry.space_group_name_H-M   'P 1'
#
loop_
_entity.id
_entity.type
_entity.pdbx_description
1 polymer ?
#
loop_
_entity_poly.entity_id
_entity_poly.type
_entity_poly.pdbx_seq_one_letter_code
_entity_poly.pdbx_strand_id
1 'polypeptide(L)'
;MSSPNPNQQYQYSAYLGQSYHATPPYPDDRYPKPHNQSNPHLAYYSGYSTDYAQPQYGTAAPIPIIAELPAPLPPAPATSTPNDQLNHDQLLAHKLQQTELEEVRSRSNSLSLHRPHSTFELSAPASPQPRQGSMSVSSSSVVPFGPDSFGQPPDVNPNSPLAPQLPFTRQTTARLPPAPRDPPSLSAYLEYHRQVPYPPQWVLPPVQATFYGYFHHTSKSDWLDVPESQMWRTVRYSENARNPTLPTFKLGFKTAGGTFRDPRFSWTMSFPTTGKKKKLQSPPWNYNLRLDKDTNMRKTETLQPPKGPELLTTYVRASNYDSLKFVGPDGHNYMWVTHAPTSSINGARYDTLRHALFVSTVPNQNPLFGQIVADHAYWDGFIDTRELHPGTNCAGCKTTPITGLRWKCRVCTDHEVCEPCRLSNTSIKPECSFTLVSLPDEALHIRSPTVDTALVVATLQILKDWEMHSLREQRKKDPKGFERSVELARWGDLGRVRYWRYTDFEGKGGGEQHGTMVKAREGIKMAGEVTVALGETAAALAGGDHGGGTGGSGGDGGGGGGGM
;
A
#
# COMPACT_ATOMS: atom_id res chain seq x y z
N MET A 1 -33.06 -26.51 24.02
CA MET A 1 -32.00 -25.55 23.65
C MET A 1 -32.53 -24.71 22.51
N SER A 2 -32.97 -23.49 22.82
CA SER A 2 -33.73 -22.65 21.90
C SER A 2 -32.80 -21.77 21.07
N SER A 3 -33.01 -21.76 19.75
CA SER A 3 -32.29 -20.97 18.75
C SER A 3 -32.44 -19.46 18.98
N PRO A 4 -31.40 -18.63 18.79
CA PRO A 4 -31.52 -17.19 18.96
C PRO A 4 -32.18 -16.52 17.74
N ASN A 5 -33.05 -15.56 18.07
CA ASN A 5 -33.91 -14.77 17.18
C ASN A 5 -33.10 -13.74 16.35
N PRO A 6 -33.25 -13.69 15.00
CA PRO A 6 -32.46 -12.82 14.12
C PRO A 6 -32.89 -11.34 14.06
N ASN A 7 -33.85 -10.89 14.90
CA ASN A 7 -34.41 -9.52 14.83
C ASN A 7 -34.02 -8.58 15.99
N GLN A 8 -32.94 -8.83 16.74
CA GLN A 8 -32.47 -7.83 17.72
C GLN A 8 -31.69 -6.71 17.05
N GLN A 9 -32.43 -5.63 16.74
CA GLN A 9 -31.90 -4.30 16.47
C GLN A 9 -30.97 -3.87 17.62
N TYR A 10 -29.73 -3.54 17.28
CA TYR A 10 -28.82 -2.83 18.19
C TYR A 10 -29.44 -1.45 18.50
N GLN A 11 -29.89 -1.27 19.74
CA GLN A 11 -30.26 0.05 20.25
C GLN A 11 -28.98 0.90 20.33
N TYR A 12 -28.94 1.94 19.48
CA TYR A 12 -27.98 3.02 19.60
C TYR A 12 -28.29 3.82 20.88
N SER A 13 -27.37 3.78 21.85
CA SER A 13 -27.38 4.72 22.97
C SER A 13 -26.95 6.09 22.47
N ALA A 14 -27.94 6.96 22.21
CA ALA A 14 -27.73 8.37 21.95
C ALA A 14 -27.16 9.05 23.20
N TYR A 15 -25.96 9.62 23.08
CA TYR A 15 -25.47 10.62 24.03
C TYR A 15 -26.31 11.88 23.87
N LEU A 16 -27.16 12.14 24.85
CA LEU A 16 -27.85 13.41 25.05
C LEU A 16 -26.86 14.47 25.55
N GLY A 17 -26.79 15.60 24.85
CA GLY A 17 -26.14 16.80 25.37
C GLY A 17 -25.83 17.84 24.29
N GLN A 18 -26.75 18.77 24.04
CA GLN A 18 -26.55 20.21 24.27
C GLN A 18 -27.66 21.01 23.56
N SER A 19 -28.35 21.80 24.38
CA SER A 19 -29.40 22.74 24.03
C SER A 19 -28.85 23.87 23.16
N TYR A 20 -29.34 24.03 21.93
CA TYR A 20 -29.04 25.19 21.11
C TYR A 20 -30.00 26.33 21.44
N HIS A 21 -29.42 27.48 21.79
CA HIS A 21 -30.10 28.76 21.92
C HIS A 21 -30.70 29.22 20.59
N ALA A 22 -31.89 29.81 20.67
CA ALA A 22 -32.66 30.36 19.57
C ALA A 22 -31.94 31.52 18.86
N THR A 23 -31.94 31.49 17.52
CA THR A 23 -31.58 32.62 16.65
C THR A 23 -32.80 33.53 16.39
N PRO A 24 -32.62 34.86 16.31
CA PRO A 24 -33.70 35.81 16.04
C PRO A 24 -34.10 35.87 14.55
N PRO A 25 -35.31 36.37 14.23
CA PRO A 25 -35.83 36.38 12.87
C PRO A 25 -35.26 37.52 12.02
N TYR A 26 -34.97 37.22 10.75
CA TYR A 26 -34.69 38.22 9.70
C TYR A 26 -35.98 38.94 9.27
N PRO A 27 -35.92 40.24 8.91
CA PRO A 27 -37.07 40.95 8.36
C PRO A 27 -37.26 40.70 6.86
N ASP A 28 -38.54 40.74 6.49
CA ASP A 28 -39.16 40.54 5.18
C ASP A 28 -39.09 41.86 4.38
N ASP A 29 -38.35 41.89 3.27
CA ASP A 29 -38.33 43.02 2.33
C ASP A 29 -39.11 42.65 1.05
N ARG A 30 -40.39 43.00 1.05
CA ARG A 30 -41.24 43.12 -0.14
C ARG A 30 -41.35 44.59 -0.52
N TYR A 31 -40.82 45.00 -1.67
CA TYR A 31 -41.50 45.90 -2.64
C TYR A 31 -40.71 45.97 -3.95
N PRO A 32 -41.37 45.98 -5.14
CA PRO A 32 -40.71 46.02 -6.44
C PRO A 32 -40.76 47.42 -7.10
N LYS A 33 -39.82 47.70 -8.02
CA LYS A 33 -39.92 48.53 -9.27
C LYS A 33 -38.52 49.00 -9.75
N PRO A 34 -38.35 49.48 -11.01
CA PRO A 34 -38.67 48.83 -12.28
C PRO A 34 -37.44 48.86 -13.25
N HIS A 35 -37.60 48.20 -14.40
CA HIS A 35 -36.66 48.21 -15.53
C HIS A 35 -36.20 49.60 -15.97
N ASN A 36 -34.92 49.71 -16.36
CA ASN A 36 -34.55 50.54 -17.50
C ASN A 36 -33.43 49.89 -18.31
N GLN A 37 -33.67 49.75 -19.62
CA GLN A 37 -32.71 49.29 -20.62
C GLN A 37 -31.87 50.48 -21.09
N SER A 38 -30.55 50.31 -21.18
CA SER A 38 -29.71 50.90 -22.24
C SER A 38 -28.30 50.32 -22.18
N ASN A 39 -27.91 49.71 -23.29
CA ASN A 39 -26.53 49.43 -23.72
C ASN A 39 -26.12 50.60 -24.65
N PRO A 40 -24.87 50.76 -25.17
CA PRO A 40 -23.62 50.04 -24.94
C PRO A 40 -22.36 50.96 -24.83
N HIS A 41 -21.18 50.32 -24.80
CA HIS A 41 -19.82 50.75 -25.24
C HIS A 41 -18.72 51.12 -24.22
N LEU A 42 -17.65 50.31 -24.30
CA LEU A 42 -16.20 50.61 -24.26
C LEU A 42 -15.66 51.60 -23.20
N ALA A 43 -14.81 51.09 -22.29
CA ALA A 43 -13.37 51.42 -22.20
C ALA A 43 -12.76 51.16 -20.79
N TYR A 44 -11.59 50.52 -20.77
CA TYR A 44 -10.38 50.81 -19.98
C TYR A 44 -10.34 50.81 -18.42
N TYR A 45 -9.25 50.16 -17.92
CA TYR A 45 -8.63 50.18 -16.57
C TYR A 45 -9.51 49.61 -15.43
N SER A 46 -9.03 48.97 -14.36
CA SER A 46 -7.76 48.97 -13.64
C SER A 46 -7.69 47.72 -12.74
N GLY A 47 -6.47 47.31 -12.36
CA GLY A 47 -6.25 46.26 -11.38
C GLY A 47 -6.80 46.59 -9.99
N TYR A 48 -7.37 45.58 -9.33
CA TYR A 48 -7.69 45.61 -7.91
C TYR A 48 -6.78 44.63 -7.18
N SER A 49 -5.89 45.21 -6.37
CA SER A 49 -5.23 44.55 -5.25
C SER A 49 -6.29 44.28 -4.19
N THR A 50 -6.53 43.01 -3.86
CA THR A 50 -7.31 42.65 -2.68
C THR A 50 -6.37 42.61 -1.47
N ASP A 51 -6.40 43.68 -0.68
CA ASP A 51 -5.82 43.70 0.66
C ASP A 51 -6.56 42.70 1.55
N TYR A 52 -5.81 41.70 2.00
CA TYR A 52 -6.27 40.76 3.02
C TYR A 52 -6.13 41.43 4.40
N ALA A 53 -7.26 41.79 5.00
CA ALA A 53 -7.32 42.21 6.40
C ALA A 53 -7.03 40.99 7.31
N GLN A 54 -5.87 41.01 7.97
CA GLN A 54 -5.60 40.11 9.09
C GLN A 54 -6.35 40.57 10.35
N PRO A 55 -7.03 39.68 11.09
CA PRO A 55 -7.53 40.03 12.41
C PRO A 55 -6.37 40.15 13.41
N GLN A 56 -6.23 41.34 13.99
CA GLN A 56 -5.36 41.60 15.14
C GLN A 56 -5.86 40.79 16.35
N TYR A 57 -5.05 39.85 16.83
CA TYR A 57 -5.25 39.24 18.15
C TYR A 57 -4.47 40.04 19.20
N GLY A 58 -5.20 40.51 20.20
CA GLY A 58 -4.71 41.31 21.31
C GLY A 58 -3.62 40.60 22.11
N THR A 59 -2.64 41.39 22.51
CA THR A 59 -1.51 41.02 23.36
C THR A 59 -1.99 40.90 24.80
N ALA A 60 -2.36 39.70 25.23
CA ALA A 60 -2.54 39.37 26.65
C ALA A 60 -1.27 38.69 27.17
N ALA A 61 -0.74 39.20 28.29
CA ALA A 61 0.47 38.69 28.93
C ALA A 61 0.33 37.21 29.35
N PRO A 62 1.41 36.41 29.28
CA PRO A 62 1.35 35.00 29.61
C PRO A 62 1.14 34.77 31.10
N ILE A 63 0.08 34.05 31.44
CA ILE A 63 -0.15 33.46 32.76
C ILE A 63 0.86 32.31 32.93
N PRO A 64 1.62 32.23 34.04
CA PRO A 64 2.52 31.12 34.28
C PRO A 64 1.73 29.83 34.50
N ILE A 65 1.81 28.91 33.54
CA ILE A 65 1.31 27.54 33.67
C ILE A 65 2.35 26.78 34.51
N ILE A 66 2.04 26.54 35.77
CA ILE A 66 2.74 25.55 36.60
C ILE A 66 2.29 24.18 36.09
N ALA A 67 3.20 23.46 35.44
CA ALA A 67 2.99 22.06 35.07
C ALA A 67 3.01 21.22 36.36
N GLU A 68 1.82 20.90 36.88
CA GLU A 68 1.69 19.80 37.83
C GLU A 68 2.13 18.51 37.13
N LEU A 69 3.20 17.91 37.65
CA LEU A 69 3.68 16.59 37.26
C LEU A 69 2.52 15.59 37.44
N PRO A 70 2.22 14.73 36.45
CA PRO A 70 1.25 13.67 36.63
C PRO A 70 1.69 12.81 37.82
N ALA A 71 0.74 12.52 38.71
CA ALA A 71 0.96 11.61 39.82
C ALA A 71 1.66 10.32 39.32
N PRO A 72 2.66 9.80 40.05
CA PRO A 72 3.38 8.61 39.64
C PRO A 72 2.38 7.49 39.36
N LEU A 73 2.49 6.90 38.17
CA LEU A 73 1.70 5.72 37.80
C LEU A 73 1.89 4.66 38.88
N PRO A 74 0.82 3.95 39.29
CA PRO A 74 0.96 2.83 40.21
C PRO A 74 2.00 1.86 39.63
N PRO A 75 2.87 1.28 40.47
CA PRO A 75 3.87 0.33 40.01
C PRO A 75 3.18 -0.77 39.20
N ALA A 76 3.72 -1.03 38.01
CA ALA A 76 3.22 -2.11 37.16
C ALA A 76 3.15 -3.39 38.01
N PRO A 77 2.03 -4.15 37.93
CA PRO A 77 1.95 -5.42 38.63
C PRO A 77 3.15 -6.26 38.21
N ALA A 78 3.86 -6.84 39.19
CA ALA A 78 5.01 -7.67 38.93
C ALA A 78 4.61 -8.77 37.94
N THR A 79 5.06 -8.65 36.69
CA THR A 79 5.00 -9.73 35.73
C THR A 79 6.07 -10.72 36.15
N SER A 80 5.77 -11.53 37.16
CA SER A 80 6.59 -12.66 37.53
C SER A 80 6.35 -13.74 36.48
N THR A 81 6.95 -13.58 35.31
CA THR A 81 7.25 -14.72 34.46
C THR A 81 8.14 -15.63 35.32
N PRO A 82 7.71 -16.86 35.66
CA PRO A 82 8.52 -17.74 36.50
C PRO A 82 9.91 -17.90 35.87
N ASN A 83 10.97 -17.93 36.69
CA ASN A 83 12.35 -18.10 36.18
C ASN A 83 12.48 -19.32 35.24
N ASP A 84 11.67 -20.37 35.49
CA ASP A 84 11.64 -21.56 34.64
C ASP A 84 11.11 -21.27 33.23
N GLN A 85 10.11 -20.39 33.10
CA GLN A 85 9.60 -19.96 31.81
C GLN A 85 10.61 -19.06 31.10
N LEU A 86 11.31 -18.18 31.82
CA LEU A 86 12.37 -17.35 31.26
C LEU A 86 13.53 -18.20 30.72
N ASN A 87 13.92 -19.23 31.47
CA ASN A 87 14.93 -20.20 31.05
C ASN A 87 14.46 -21.01 29.83
N HIS A 88 13.18 -21.39 29.77
CA HIS A 88 12.61 -22.11 28.62
C HIS A 88 12.61 -21.23 27.36
N ASP A 89 12.20 -19.96 27.49
CA ASP A 89 12.18 -19.00 26.39
C ASP A 89 13.62 -18.71 25.89
N GLN A 90 14.59 -18.61 26.80
CA GLN A 90 16.00 -18.43 26.45
C GLN A 90 16.56 -19.66 25.72
N LEU A 91 16.19 -20.87 26.15
CA LEU A 91 16.59 -22.12 25.48
C LEU A 91 15.97 -22.22 24.08
N LEU A 92 14.70 -21.83 23.94
CA LEU A 92 14.00 -21.82 22.66
C LEU A 92 14.63 -20.80 21.68
N ALA A 93 14.95 -19.59 22.16
CA ALA A 93 15.62 -18.57 21.38
C ALA A 93 17.00 -19.03 20.88
N HIS A 94 17.79 -19.68 21.74
CA HIS A 94 19.09 -20.24 21.36
C HIS A 94 18.95 -21.37 20.33
N LYS A 95 17.94 -22.23 20.46
CA LYS A 95 17.66 -23.31 19.51
C LYS A 95 17.26 -22.78 18.12
N LEU A 96 16.45 -21.73 18.08
CA LEU A 96 16.08 -21.05 16.83
C LEU A 96 17.31 -20.45 16.15
N GLN A 97 18.16 -19.76 16.91
CA GLN A 97 19.40 -19.17 16.39
C GLN A 97 20.38 -20.23 15.83
N GLN A 98 20.49 -21.38 16.49
CA GLN A 98 21.29 -22.50 15.98
C GLN A 98 20.73 -23.08 14.68
N THR A 99 19.41 -23.19 14.57
CA THR A 99 18.74 -23.71 13.38
C THR A 99 18.94 -22.76 12.19
N GLU A 100 18.88 -21.44 12.40
CA GLU A 100 19.20 -20.45 11.35
C GLU A 100 20.66 -20.55 10.89
N LEU A 101 21.61 -20.71 11.81
CA LEU A 101 23.03 -20.88 11.47
C LEU A 101 23.32 -22.17 10.69
N GLU A 102 22.66 -23.28 11.06
CA GLU A 102 22.76 -24.55 10.32
C GLU A 102 22.16 -24.44 8.92
N GLU A 103 21.04 -23.75 8.76
CA GLU A 103 20.45 -23.50 7.44
C GLU A 103 21.39 -22.70 6.54
N VAL A 104 22.06 -21.67 7.08
CA VAL A 104 23.06 -20.86 6.36
C VAL A 104 24.29 -21.70 5.97
N ARG A 105 24.78 -22.58 6.85
CA ARG A 105 25.87 -23.51 6.50
C ARG A 105 25.47 -24.52 5.43
N SER A 106 24.27 -25.09 5.54
CA SER A 106 23.75 -26.05 4.56
C SER A 106 23.68 -25.44 3.16
N ARG A 107 23.26 -24.17 3.07
CA ARG A 107 23.24 -23.39 1.81
C ARG A 107 24.64 -23.10 1.25
N SER A 108 25.61 -22.82 2.12
CA SER A 108 27.00 -22.56 1.71
C SER A 108 27.67 -23.82 1.15
N ASN A 109 27.37 -24.99 1.73
CA ASN A 109 27.92 -26.27 1.28
C ASN A 109 27.30 -26.77 -0.03
N SER A 110 26.01 -26.49 -0.26
CA SER A 110 25.32 -26.90 -1.50
C SER A 110 25.74 -26.11 -2.74
N LEU A 111 26.35 -24.94 -2.58
CA LEU A 111 26.93 -24.16 -3.68
C LEU A 111 28.32 -24.66 -4.13
N SER A 112 28.98 -25.51 -3.35
CA SER A 112 30.37 -25.95 -3.62
C SER A 112 30.47 -27.24 -4.47
N LEU A 113 29.36 -27.94 -4.74
CA LEU A 113 29.36 -29.28 -5.36
C LEU A 113 28.94 -29.33 -6.83
N HIS A 114 28.66 -28.19 -7.48
CA HIS A 114 28.34 -28.14 -8.91
C HIS A 114 29.30 -27.23 -9.69
N ARG A 115 30.54 -27.70 -9.86
CA ARG A 115 31.41 -27.28 -10.95
C ARG A 115 31.35 -28.37 -12.03
N PRO A 116 30.69 -28.15 -13.18
CA PRO A 116 30.65 -29.15 -14.23
C PRO A 116 32.06 -29.29 -14.85
N HIS A 117 32.63 -30.49 -14.75
CA HIS A 117 33.78 -30.89 -15.53
C HIS A 117 33.36 -30.99 -17.00
N SER A 118 33.77 -30.03 -17.82
CA SER A 118 33.77 -30.14 -19.28
C SER A 118 35.04 -30.88 -19.69
N THR A 119 34.88 -32.11 -20.17
CA THR A 119 35.91 -32.88 -20.86
C THR A 119 35.93 -32.44 -22.33
N PHE A 120 36.96 -31.66 -22.70
CA PHE A 120 37.38 -31.55 -24.09
C PHE A 120 38.81 -32.11 -24.19
N GLU A 121 38.92 -33.23 -24.92
CA GLU A 121 40.18 -33.76 -25.42
C GLU A 121 40.79 -32.78 -26.42
N LEU A 122 42.08 -32.48 -26.27
CA LEU A 122 42.92 -32.06 -27.38
C LEU A 122 44.40 -32.40 -27.10
N SER A 123 45.01 -32.84 -28.17
CA SER A 123 46.29 -33.53 -28.33
C SER A 123 47.50 -32.72 -27.88
N ALA A 124 48.50 -33.43 -27.35
CA ALA A 124 49.86 -32.94 -27.11
C ALA A 124 50.57 -32.55 -28.44
N PRO A 125 51.66 -31.73 -28.40
CA PRO A 125 52.96 -32.35 -28.15
C PRO A 125 53.99 -31.52 -27.36
N ALA A 126 54.96 -32.28 -26.82
CA ALA A 126 56.39 -32.00 -26.63
C ALA A 126 56.87 -31.01 -25.52
N SER A 127 57.55 -31.61 -24.54
CA SER A 127 58.48 -31.02 -23.57
C SER A 127 59.70 -30.34 -24.23
N PRO A 128 60.47 -29.48 -23.52
CA PRO A 128 61.55 -30.04 -22.68
C PRO A 128 61.84 -29.31 -21.34
N GLN A 129 62.06 -30.15 -20.32
CA GLN A 129 63.04 -30.10 -19.23
C GLN A 129 63.15 -28.95 -18.20
N PRO A 130 63.65 -29.26 -16.98
CA PRO A 130 63.51 -28.42 -15.79
C PRO A 130 64.81 -27.67 -15.44
N ARG A 131 64.68 -26.49 -14.83
CA ARG A 131 65.74 -25.88 -14.03
C ARG A 131 65.28 -25.72 -12.59
N GLN A 132 66.03 -26.38 -11.71
CA GLN A 132 66.04 -26.17 -10.27
C GLN A 132 66.46 -24.72 -9.95
N GLY A 133 65.80 -24.14 -8.95
CA GLY A 133 66.11 -22.82 -8.41
C GLY A 133 65.47 -22.66 -7.04
N SER A 134 66.10 -23.27 -6.03
CA SER A 134 65.96 -22.88 -4.64
C SER A 134 66.36 -21.41 -4.50
N MET A 135 65.54 -20.57 -3.87
CA MET A 135 65.98 -19.41 -3.09
C MET A 135 64.96 -19.09 -1.98
N SER A 136 65.41 -19.34 -0.76
CA SER A 136 64.98 -18.68 0.47
C SER A 136 65.22 -17.17 0.39
N VAL A 137 64.25 -16.35 0.79
CA VAL A 137 64.50 -14.93 1.08
C VAL A 137 63.84 -14.55 2.40
N SER A 138 64.71 -14.19 3.33
CA SER A 138 64.46 -13.63 4.65
C SER A 138 64.14 -12.13 4.56
N SER A 139 63.41 -11.67 5.57
CA SER A 139 63.47 -10.38 6.28
C SER A 139 64.14 -9.13 5.68
N SER A 140 63.49 -8.03 6.09
CA SER A 140 63.99 -6.68 6.40
C SER A 140 64.22 -5.70 5.24
N SER A 141 63.31 -4.72 5.15
CA SER A 141 63.67 -3.35 4.82
C SER A 141 62.91 -2.39 5.74
N VAL A 142 63.69 -1.71 6.58
CA VAL A 142 63.32 -0.60 7.43
C VAL A 142 63.35 0.65 6.57
N VAL A 143 62.26 1.44 6.57
CA VAL A 143 62.22 2.79 6.00
C VAL A 143 62.09 3.79 7.16
N PRO A 144 62.91 4.85 7.22
CA PRO A 144 62.88 5.82 8.31
C PRO A 144 61.78 6.87 8.06
N PHE A 145 60.83 6.99 8.97
CA PHE A 145 59.94 8.14 9.05
C PHE A 145 60.44 9.06 10.17
N GLY A 146 60.65 10.34 9.81
CA GLY A 146 61.01 11.41 10.72
C GLY A 146 59.87 11.82 11.66
N PRO A 147 60.17 12.51 12.76
CA PRO A 147 59.18 12.95 13.72
C PRO A 147 58.71 14.36 13.36
N ASP A 148 57.44 14.55 13.02
CA ASP A 148 56.80 15.86 13.19
C ASP A 148 55.26 15.78 13.17
N SER A 149 54.69 16.38 14.23
CA SER A 149 53.35 16.99 14.30
C SER A 149 52.11 16.10 14.25
N PHE A 150 51.81 15.45 15.39
CA PHE A 150 50.42 15.13 15.75
C PHE A 150 49.75 16.40 16.33
N GLY A 151 48.81 16.96 15.57
CA GLY A 151 47.86 17.94 16.09
C GLY A 151 46.92 17.27 17.10
N GLN A 152 46.78 17.88 18.27
CA GLN A 152 45.82 17.48 19.31
C GLN A 152 44.38 17.52 18.75
N PRO A 153 43.50 16.58 19.14
CA PRO A 153 42.06 16.78 18.98
C PRO A 153 41.61 17.96 19.87
N PRO A 154 40.66 18.79 19.43
CA PRO A 154 40.16 19.88 20.25
C PRO A 154 39.47 19.31 21.50
N ASP A 155 39.86 19.83 22.66
CA ASP A 155 39.21 19.57 23.94
C ASP A 155 37.72 19.88 23.83
N VAL A 156 36.90 18.84 23.95
CA VAL A 156 35.46 18.95 24.08
C VAL A 156 35.18 19.55 25.45
N ASN A 157 34.81 20.82 25.48
CA ASN A 157 34.40 21.54 26.68
C ASN A 157 33.15 20.87 27.30
N PRO A 158 33.24 20.23 28.48
CA PRO A 158 32.12 19.54 29.11
C PRO A 158 31.02 20.47 29.65
N ASN A 159 31.18 21.80 29.50
CA ASN A 159 30.23 22.81 29.97
C ASN A 159 29.43 23.51 28.86
N SER A 160 29.30 22.92 27.66
CA SER A 160 28.36 23.47 26.68
C SER A 160 26.92 23.21 27.13
N PRO A 161 26.10 24.25 27.40
CA PRO A 161 24.71 24.04 27.78
C PRO A 161 23.98 23.33 26.64
N LEU A 162 23.33 22.21 26.95
CA LEU A 162 22.45 21.52 26.00
C LEU A 162 21.51 22.56 25.38
N ALA A 163 21.58 22.70 24.05
CA ALA A 163 20.62 23.51 23.32
C ALA A 163 19.21 23.03 23.69
N PRO A 164 18.31 23.91 24.16
CA PRO A 164 16.96 23.51 24.54
C PRO A 164 16.29 22.89 23.33
N GLN A 165 16.00 21.59 23.41
CA GLN A 165 15.20 20.93 22.40
C GLN A 165 13.85 21.63 22.35
N LEU A 166 13.60 22.35 21.25
CA LEU A 166 12.32 22.99 21.01
C LEU A 166 11.24 21.89 21.08
N PRO A 167 10.15 22.10 21.84
CA PRO A 167 9.07 21.14 21.92
C PRO A 167 8.51 20.94 20.51
N PHE A 168 8.71 19.74 19.94
CA PHE A 168 8.07 19.36 18.69
C PHE A 168 6.57 19.49 18.88
N THR A 169 5.98 20.52 18.27
CA THR A 169 4.52 20.69 18.20
C THR A 169 3.98 19.50 17.44
N ARG A 170 3.47 18.49 18.14
CA ARG A 170 2.81 17.32 17.54
C ARG A 170 1.68 17.85 16.67
N GLN A 171 1.85 17.80 15.34
CA GLN A 171 0.74 18.00 14.42
C GLN A 171 -0.32 16.96 14.79
N THR A 172 -1.43 17.46 15.31
CA THR A 172 -2.59 16.63 15.65
C THR A 172 -3.19 16.15 14.33
N THR A 173 -2.76 14.98 13.87
CA THR A 173 -3.65 14.12 13.10
C THR A 173 -4.98 14.09 13.85
N ALA A 174 -6.09 14.36 13.15
CA ALA A 174 -7.42 14.36 13.75
C ALA A 174 -7.54 13.13 14.66
N ARG A 175 -7.88 13.34 15.94
CA ARG A 175 -7.86 12.29 16.96
C ARG A 175 -8.93 11.25 16.63
N LEU A 176 -8.58 10.30 15.79
CA LEU A 176 -9.35 9.08 15.61
C LEU A 176 -9.38 8.32 16.95
N PRO A 177 -10.46 7.58 17.22
CA PRO A 177 -10.50 6.72 18.40
C PRO A 177 -9.40 5.65 18.31
N PRO A 178 -8.93 5.11 19.45
CA PRO A 178 -7.92 4.08 19.45
C PRO A 178 -8.41 2.84 18.68
N ALA A 179 -7.49 2.20 17.97
CA ALA A 179 -7.78 0.98 17.22
C ALA A 179 -8.33 -0.12 18.16
N PRO A 180 -9.46 -0.74 17.83
CA PRO A 180 -9.90 -1.97 18.50
C PRO A 180 -8.85 -3.07 18.35
N ARG A 181 -8.75 -3.96 19.34
CA ARG A 181 -7.78 -5.07 19.33
C ARG A 181 -8.32 -6.33 18.67
N ASP A 182 -9.63 -6.55 18.72
CA ASP A 182 -10.26 -7.71 18.12
C ASP A 182 -10.57 -7.47 16.62
N PRO A 183 -10.39 -8.48 15.77
CA PRO A 183 -10.57 -8.29 14.32
C PRO A 183 -11.98 -7.87 13.87
N PRO A 184 -13.09 -8.39 14.44
CA PRO A 184 -14.43 -7.94 14.10
C PRO A 184 -14.66 -6.45 14.40
N SER A 185 -14.24 -5.97 15.57
CA SER A 185 -14.37 -4.55 15.91
C SER A 185 -13.46 -3.67 15.06
N LEU A 186 -12.26 -4.14 14.70
CA LEU A 186 -11.39 -3.43 13.75
C LEU A 186 -12.04 -3.32 12.36
N SER A 187 -12.75 -4.36 11.92
CA SER A 187 -13.52 -4.36 10.68
C SER A 187 -14.66 -3.34 10.74
N ALA A 188 -15.41 -3.30 11.84
CA ALA A 188 -16.49 -2.32 12.05
C ALA A 188 -15.95 -0.88 12.13
N TYR A 189 -14.83 -0.70 12.83
CA TYR A 189 -14.10 0.57 12.87
C TYR A 189 -13.75 1.04 11.46
N LEU A 190 -13.22 0.15 10.62
CA LEU A 190 -12.81 0.49 9.26
C LEU A 190 -14.01 0.94 8.42
N GLU A 191 -15.15 0.23 8.48
CA GLU A 191 -16.36 0.65 7.74
C GLU A 191 -16.90 2.01 8.22
N TYR A 192 -16.80 2.30 9.52
CA TYR A 192 -17.29 3.55 10.10
C TYR A 192 -16.36 4.73 9.81
N HIS A 193 -15.06 4.60 10.10
CA HIS A 193 -14.08 5.66 9.95
C HIS A 193 -13.48 5.77 8.55
N ARG A 194 -13.65 4.74 7.72
CA ARG A 194 -13.13 4.64 6.34
C ARG A 194 -11.62 4.72 6.24
N GLN A 195 -10.93 4.55 7.36
CA GLN A 195 -9.50 4.69 7.48
C GLN A 195 -8.96 3.55 8.32
N VAL A 196 -7.86 2.97 7.87
CA VAL A 196 -7.12 2.01 8.70
C VAL A 196 -6.47 2.77 9.86
N PRO A 197 -6.74 2.41 11.13
CA PRO A 197 -6.24 3.16 12.26
C PRO A 197 -4.71 3.16 12.32
N TYR A 198 -4.16 4.21 12.92
CA TYR A 198 -2.73 4.30 13.15
C TYR A 198 -2.36 3.51 14.41
N PRO A 199 -1.37 2.60 14.33
CA PRO A 199 -0.84 1.95 15.52
C PRO A 199 -0.28 3.02 16.46
N PRO A 200 -0.70 3.06 17.73
CA PRO A 200 -0.29 4.12 18.67
C PRO A 200 1.23 4.12 18.93
N GLN A 201 1.91 3.02 18.64
CA GLN A 201 3.36 2.88 18.76
C GLN A 201 4.12 3.56 17.60
N TRP A 202 3.45 3.88 16.49
CA TRP A 202 4.10 4.45 15.31
C TRP A 202 4.08 5.97 15.38
N VAL A 203 5.28 6.56 15.51
CA VAL A 203 5.47 8.00 15.37
C VAL A 203 5.78 8.30 13.91
N LEU A 204 4.78 8.80 13.20
CA LEU A 204 4.89 9.04 11.77
C LEU A 204 5.42 10.45 11.47
N PRO A 205 6.56 10.59 10.74
CA PRO A 205 7.02 11.90 10.28
C PRO A 205 6.04 12.54 9.29
N PRO A 206 6.13 13.85 9.01
CA PRO A 206 5.29 14.51 8.02
C PRO A 206 5.36 13.84 6.64
N VAL A 207 4.23 13.83 5.92
CA VAL A 207 4.13 13.29 4.57
C VAL A 207 4.84 14.23 3.58
N GLN A 208 5.75 13.69 2.77
CA GLN A 208 6.48 14.37 1.70
C GLN A 208 5.78 14.20 0.35
N ALA A 209 5.27 13.00 0.08
CA ALA A 209 4.52 12.68 -1.13
C ALA A 209 3.49 11.58 -0.83
N THR A 210 2.40 11.56 -1.59
CA THR A 210 1.38 10.51 -1.51
C THR A 210 1.19 9.88 -2.87
N PHE A 211 1.08 8.55 -2.89
CA PHE A 211 0.77 7.77 -4.06
C PHE A 211 -0.51 6.96 -3.82
N TYR A 212 -1.38 6.92 -4.82
CA TYR A 212 -2.65 6.23 -4.78
C TYR A 212 -2.58 4.97 -5.66
N GLY A 213 -2.91 3.83 -5.05
CA GLY A 213 -2.90 2.53 -5.69
C GLY A 213 -4.16 2.29 -6.51
N TYR A 214 -4.00 1.72 -7.69
CA TYR A 214 -5.09 1.29 -8.55
C TYR A 214 -4.76 -0.07 -9.16
N PHE A 215 -5.73 -0.97 -9.23
CA PHE A 215 -5.55 -2.33 -9.74
C PHE A 215 -6.45 -2.56 -10.93
N HIS A 216 -5.91 -3.24 -11.93
CA HIS A 216 -6.69 -3.75 -13.05
C HIS A 216 -6.95 -5.24 -12.83
N HIS A 217 -8.22 -5.60 -12.75
CA HIS A 217 -8.68 -6.96 -12.62
C HIS A 217 -9.18 -7.47 -13.97
N THR A 218 -8.96 -8.75 -14.24
CA THR A 218 -9.58 -9.40 -15.38
C THR A 218 -11.02 -9.79 -15.04
N SER A 219 -11.89 -9.90 -16.04
CA SER A 219 -13.30 -10.24 -15.82
C SER A 219 -13.55 -11.61 -15.18
N LYS A 220 -12.53 -12.45 -15.04
CA LYS A 220 -12.62 -13.82 -14.51
C LYS A 220 -11.80 -14.06 -13.24
N SER A 221 -11.04 -13.07 -12.78
CA SER A 221 -10.25 -13.20 -11.55
C SER A 221 -11.10 -13.02 -10.30
N ASP A 222 -10.60 -13.44 -9.14
CA ASP A 222 -11.08 -13.13 -7.79
C ASP A 222 -10.06 -12.23 -7.06
N TRP A 223 -10.42 -11.66 -5.91
CA TRP A 223 -9.54 -10.74 -5.17
C TRP A 223 -8.19 -11.35 -4.74
N LEU A 224 -8.14 -12.68 -4.62
CA LEU A 224 -6.93 -13.42 -4.23
C LEU A 224 -6.07 -13.83 -5.44
N ASP A 225 -6.59 -13.66 -6.65
CA ASP A 225 -5.82 -13.92 -7.86
C ASP A 225 -4.79 -12.81 -8.11
N VAL A 226 -3.76 -13.13 -8.89
CA VAL A 226 -2.74 -12.14 -9.24
C VAL A 226 -3.38 -11.13 -10.21
N PRO A 227 -3.39 -9.82 -9.90
CA PRO A 227 -3.94 -8.82 -10.81
C PRO A 227 -3.11 -8.77 -12.08
N GLU A 228 -3.71 -8.34 -13.21
CA GLU A 228 -2.97 -8.21 -14.46
C GLU A 228 -1.96 -7.06 -14.40
N SER A 229 -2.40 -5.93 -13.84
CA SER A 229 -1.56 -4.78 -13.61
C SER A 229 -1.98 -3.97 -12.39
N GLN A 230 -1.03 -3.22 -11.85
CA GLN A 230 -1.24 -2.26 -10.78
C GLN A 230 -0.52 -0.97 -11.11
N MET A 231 -1.12 0.15 -10.72
CA MET A 231 -0.61 1.48 -10.98
C MET A 231 -0.57 2.29 -9.69
N TRP A 232 0.44 3.14 -9.56
CA TRP A 232 0.55 4.13 -8.49
C TRP A 232 0.62 5.53 -9.10
N ARG A 233 -0.19 6.46 -8.57
CA ARG A 233 -0.38 7.82 -9.09
C ARG A 233 -0.20 8.85 -7.99
N THR A 234 0.27 10.05 -8.30
CA THR A 234 0.32 11.18 -7.35
C THR A 234 -1.01 11.90 -7.16
N VAL A 235 -2.00 11.59 -8.00
CA VAL A 235 -3.35 12.15 -7.95
C VAL A 235 -4.36 11.04 -7.68
N ARG A 236 -5.44 11.38 -6.98
CA ARG A 236 -6.51 10.43 -6.66
C ARG A 236 -7.25 10.00 -7.91
N TYR A 237 -7.99 8.91 -7.80
CA TYR A 237 -8.84 8.46 -8.90
C TYR A 237 -9.91 9.51 -9.29
N SER A 238 -10.59 10.12 -8.31
CA SER A 238 -11.62 11.15 -8.54
C SER A 238 -11.04 12.44 -9.17
N GLU A 239 -9.79 12.77 -8.86
CA GLU A 239 -9.07 13.90 -9.45
C GLU A 239 -8.57 13.57 -10.85
N ASN A 240 -8.06 12.35 -11.04
CA ASN A 240 -7.54 11.88 -12.32
C ASN A 240 -8.63 11.80 -13.40
N ALA A 241 -9.87 11.46 -13.02
CA ALA A 241 -11.00 11.51 -13.95
C ALA A 241 -11.23 12.93 -14.52
N ARG A 242 -10.91 13.98 -13.74
CA ARG A 242 -11.00 15.38 -14.18
C ARG A 242 -9.76 15.83 -14.93
N ASN A 243 -8.58 15.39 -14.47
CA ASN A 243 -7.28 15.74 -15.03
C ASN A 243 -6.43 14.48 -15.20
N PRO A 244 -6.58 13.76 -16.34
CA PRO A 244 -5.86 12.51 -16.55
C PRO A 244 -4.35 12.74 -16.52
N THR A 245 -3.68 12.15 -15.53
CA THR A 245 -2.22 12.09 -15.47
C THR A 245 -1.76 10.68 -15.87
N LEU A 246 -0.50 10.53 -16.26
CA LEU A 246 0.06 9.19 -16.39
C LEU A 246 0.40 8.63 -15.00
N PRO A 247 0.29 7.30 -14.81
CA PRO A 247 0.74 6.71 -13.55
C PRO A 247 2.24 6.93 -13.38
N THR A 248 2.67 7.11 -12.13
CA THR A 248 4.09 7.25 -11.81
C THR A 248 4.79 5.89 -11.91
N PHE A 249 4.12 4.84 -11.45
CA PHE A 249 4.61 3.47 -11.51
C PHE A 249 3.52 2.56 -12.09
N LYS A 250 3.92 1.65 -13.00
CA LYS A 250 3.05 0.60 -13.53
C LYS A 250 3.72 -0.75 -13.36
N LEU A 251 3.08 -1.64 -12.62
CA LEU A 251 3.46 -3.04 -12.41
C LEU A 251 2.65 -3.91 -13.36
N GLY A 252 3.32 -4.78 -14.12
CA GLY A 252 2.70 -5.83 -14.92
C GLY A 252 3.08 -7.19 -14.36
N PHE A 253 2.09 -8.01 -14.02
CA PHE A 253 2.31 -9.29 -13.36
C PHE A 253 2.29 -10.44 -14.36
N LYS A 254 3.06 -11.48 -14.05
CA LYS A 254 3.15 -12.72 -14.80
C LYS A 254 3.23 -13.87 -13.84
N THR A 255 2.31 -14.82 -14.00
CA THR A 255 2.34 -16.11 -13.33
C THR A 255 2.71 -17.17 -14.34
N ALA A 256 3.63 -18.05 -13.95
CA ALA A 256 4.03 -19.21 -14.75
C ALA A 256 4.25 -20.41 -13.83
N GLY A 257 4.34 -21.60 -14.40
CA GLY A 257 4.32 -22.84 -13.61
C GLY A 257 2.90 -23.31 -13.32
N GLY A 258 2.74 -24.41 -12.59
CA GLY A 258 1.42 -25.02 -12.41
C GLY A 258 1.51 -26.45 -11.89
N THR A 259 0.63 -27.33 -12.38
CA THR A 259 0.51 -28.72 -11.92
C THR A 259 1.82 -29.53 -12.05
N PHE A 260 2.70 -29.21 -13.01
CA PHE A 260 3.93 -29.98 -13.25
C PHE A 260 5.22 -29.22 -12.98
N ARG A 261 5.17 -27.92 -12.71
CA ARG A 261 6.36 -27.07 -12.51
C ARG A 261 6.16 -26.19 -11.29
N ASP A 262 7.25 -25.97 -10.56
CA ASP A 262 7.32 -24.99 -9.47
C ASP A 262 6.60 -23.69 -9.85
N PRO A 263 5.64 -23.24 -9.02
CA PRO A 263 4.99 -21.95 -9.21
C PRO A 263 6.02 -20.81 -9.30
N ARG A 264 5.86 -19.96 -10.30
CA ARG A 264 6.67 -18.76 -10.53
C ARG A 264 5.77 -17.55 -10.56
N PHE A 265 6.09 -16.58 -9.73
CA PHE A 265 5.43 -15.28 -9.66
C PHE A 265 6.46 -14.24 -10.04
N SER A 266 6.13 -13.38 -10.98
CA SER A 266 7.04 -12.34 -11.42
C SER A 266 6.26 -11.10 -11.78
N TRP A 267 6.89 -9.94 -11.63
CA TRP A 267 6.35 -8.71 -12.14
C TRP A 267 7.46 -7.78 -12.60
N THR A 268 7.10 -6.88 -13.50
CA THR A 268 7.97 -5.83 -14.00
C THR A 268 7.35 -4.48 -13.65
N MET A 269 8.09 -3.60 -12.99
CA MET A 269 7.65 -2.24 -12.69
C MET A 269 8.35 -1.23 -13.61
N SER A 270 7.54 -0.48 -14.33
CA SER A 270 7.96 0.50 -15.34
C SER A 270 7.53 1.92 -14.99
N PHE A 271 8.23 2.89 -15.57
CA PHE A 271 7.98 4.33 -15.43
C PHE A 271 7.43 4.87 -16.75
N PRO A 272 6.15 5.25 -16.82
CA PRO A 272 5.60 5.84 -18.04
C PRO A 272 6.31 7.15 -18.35
N THR A 273 7.00 7.23 -19.48
CA THR A 273 7.71 8.44 -19.89
C THR A 273 6.81 9.30 -20.78
N THR A 274 6.50 10.52 -20.31
CA THR A 274 5.73 11.52 -21.05
C THR A 274 6.63 12.26 -22.06
N GLY A 275 6.99 11.62 -23.18
CA GLY A 275 7.78 12.34 -24.20
C GLY A 275 8.00 11.60 -25.50
N LYS A 276 7.74 12.29 -26.63
CA LYS A 276 8.01 11.81 -28.00
C LYS A 276 9.50 11.56 -28.31
N LYS A 277 10.41 12.03 -27.45
CA LYS A 277 11.83 11.71 -27.59
C LYS A 277 12.06 10.37 -26.95
N LYS A 278 12.36 9.34 -27.76
CA LYS A 278 12.90 8.02 -27.37
C LYS A 278 14.23 8.17 -26.60
N LYS A 279 14.26 8.93 -25.51
CA LYS A 279 15.35 8.85 -24.54
C LYS A 279 15.32 7.41 -24.04
N LEU A 280 16.51 6.81 -24.03
CA LEU A 280 16.80 5.48 -23.52
C LEU A 280 16.00 5.27 -22.22
N GLN A 281 14.92 4.49 -22.30
CA GLN A 281 14.09 4.20 -21.13
C GLN A 281 14.98 3.52 -20.11
N SER A 282 14.96 4.01 -18.87
CA SER A 282 15.63 3.29 -17.79
C SER A 282 15.07 1.87 -17.76
N PRO A 283 15.93 0.84 -17.65
CA PRO A 283 15.45 -0.53 -17.53
C PRO A 283 14.45 -0.63 -16.37
N PRO A 284 13.42 -1.48 -16.48
CA PRO A 284 12.41 -1.60 -15.43
C PRO A 284 12.96 -2.35 -14.22
N TRP A 285 12.29 -2.22 -13.08
CA TRP A 285 12.49 -3.15 -11.96
C TRP A 285 11.90 -4.51 -12.31
N ASN A 286 12.56 -5.59 -11.94
CA ASN A 286 12.05 -6.95 -12.15
C ASN A 286 12.07 -7.74 -10.86
N TYR A 287 10.96 -8.39 -10.54
CA TYR A 287 10.86 -9.30 -9.42
C TYR A 287 10.57 -10.72 -9.92
N ASN A 288 11.24 -11.70 -9.33
CA ASN A 288 10.98 -13.12 -9.59
C ASN A 288 10.98 -13.91 -8.29
N LEU A 289 9.87 -14.58 -8.02
CA LEU A 289 9.69 -15.54 -6.93
C LEU A 289 9.42 -16.92 -7.50
N ARG A 290 10.18 -17.92 -7.04
CA ARG A 290 9.93 -19.33 -7.30
C ARG A 290 9.66 -20.03 -5.99
N LEU A 291 8.53 -20.73 -5.90
CA LEU A 291 8.19 -21.57 -4.77
C LEU A 291 8.40 -23.03 -5.13
N ASP A 292 8.89 -23.82 -4.18
CA ASP A 292 8.89 -25.26 -4.28
C ASP A 292 7.45 -25.78 -4.32
N LYS A 293 7.09 -26.57 -5.33
CA LYS A 293 5.72 -27.05 -5.48
C LYS A 293 5.22 -27.88 -4.29
N ASP A 294 6.09 -28.70 -3.70
CA ASP A 294 5.68 -29.71 -2.73
C ASP A 294 5.62 -29.15 -1.31
N THR A 295 6.57 -28.30 -0.95
CA THR A 295 6.68 -27.67 0.37
C THR A 295 6.08 -26.27 0.41
N ASN A 296 5.81 -25.66 -0.75
CA ASN A 296 5.45 -24.24 -0.89
C ASN A 296 6.48 -23.27 -0.28
N MET A 297 7.71 -23.75 -0.07
CA MET A 297 8.82 -22.96 0.47
C MET A 297 9.52 -22.17 -0.63
N ARG A 298 10.08 -21.02 -0.27
CA ARG A 298 10.86 -20.19 -1.19
C ARG A 298 12.08 -20.93 -1.74
N LYS A 299 12.13 -21.15 -3.07
CA LYS A 299 13.32 -21.67 -3.77
C LYS A 299 14.27 -20.54 -4.14
N THR A 300 13.75 -19.53 -4.82
CA THR A 300 14.52 -18.34 -5.26
C THR A 300 13.64 -17.11 -5.16
N GLU A 301 14.20 -15.99 -4.74
CA GLU A 301 13.52 -14.70 -4.74
C GLU A 301 14.54 -13.62 -5.08
N THR A 302 14.27 -12.87 -6.14
CA THR A 302 15.19 -11.87 -6.67
C THR A 302 14.44 -10.59 -6.99
N LEU A 303 14.96 -9.45 -6.52
CA LEU A 303 14.49 -8.12 -6.91
C LEU A 303 15.64 -7.39 -7.61
N GLN A 304 15.50 -7.15 -8.91
CA GLN A 304 16.51 -6.53 -9.75
C GLN A 304 16.13 -5.06 -10.01
N PRO A 305 16.87 -4.09 -9.43
CA PRO A 305 16.66 -2.69 -9.73
C PRO A 305 17.14 -2.35 -11.16
N PRO A 306 16.72 -1.20 -11.72
CA PRO A 306 17.19 -0.70 -13.01
C PRO A 306 18.73 -0.56 -13.07
N LYS A 307 19.32 -0.18 -11.95
CA LYS A 307 20.76 0.03 -11.79
C LYS A 307 21.16 -0.47 -10.42
N GLY A 308 22.35 -1.06 -10.34
CA GLY A 308 22.91 -1.57 -9.09
C GLY A 308 22.75 -3.08 -8.92
N PRO A 309 23.16 -3.62 -7.76
CA PRO A 309 23.09 -5.03 -7.47
C PRO A 309 21.65 -5.51 -7.25
N GLU A 310 21.45 -6.81 -7.40
CA GLU A 310 20.23 -7.49 -7.01
C GLU A 310 19.98 -7.33 -5.50
N LEU A 311 18.73 -7.07 -5.12
CA LEU A 311 18.31 -6.93 -3.74
C LEU A 311 17.74 -8.26 -3.25
N LEU A 312 18.27 -8.73 -2.11
CA LEU A 312 17.73 -9.89 -1.42
C LEU A 312 16.70 -9.44 -0.38
N THR A 313 15.46 -9.89 -0.54
CA THR A 313 14.39 -9.69 0.42
C THR A 313 14.21 -10.91 1.32
N THR A 314 13.82 -10.69 2.57
CA THR A 314 13.50 -11.75 3.52
C THR A 314 12.17 -11.47 4.20
N TYR A 315 11.14 -12.19 3.77
CA TYR A 315 9.82 -12.16 4.40
C TYR A 315 9.81 -13.05 5.64
N VAL A 316 9.28 -12.52 6.74
CA VAL A 316 9.11 -13.25 8.00
C VAL A 316 7.70 -13.00 8.50
N ARG A 317 6.96 -14.10 8.67
CA ARG A 317 5.65 -14.13 9.33
C ARG A 317 5.85 -14.39 10.82
N ALA A 318 5.54 -13.42 11.67
CA ALA A 318 5.57 -13.59 13.12
C ALA A 318 4.14 -13.69 13.68
N SER A 319 4.03 -14.02 14.97
CA SER A 319 2.74 -14.15 15.65
C SER A 319 2.02 -12.80 15.82
N ASN A 320 2.77 -11.70 15.86
CA ASN A 320 2.29 -10.35 16.14
C ASN A 320 2.33 -9.40 14.94
N TYR A 321 3.17 -9.66 13.94
CA TYR A 321 3.24 -8.89 12.70
C TYR A 321 3.93 -9.67 11.59
N ASP A 322 3.72 -9.24 10.36
CA ASP A 322 4.52 -9.68 9.21
C ASP A 322 5.59 -8.64 8.91
N SER A 323 6.74 -9.08 8.38
CA SER A 323 7.83 -8.18 8.04
C SER A 323 8.58 -8.59 6.79
N LEU A 324 9.16 -7.61 6.09
CA LEU A 324 10.03 -7.81 4.94
C LEU A 324 11.32 -7.02 5.14
N LYS A 325 12.44 -7.73 5.36
CA LYS A 325 13.78 -7.15 5.52
C LYS A 325 14.55 -7.12 4.20
N PHE A 326 15.32 -6.07 3.96
CA PHE A 326 16.23 -5.97 2.83
C PHE A 326 17.30 -4.89 3.06
N VAL A 327 18.38 -4.93 2.27
CA VAL A 327 19.40 -3.86 2.21
C VAL A 327 19.15 -3.06 0.94
N GLY A 328 19.01 -1.75 1.05
CA GLY A 328 18.78 -0.88 -0.10
C GLY A 328 20.05 -0.66 -0.94
N PRO A 329 19.92 -0.11 -2.17
CA PRO A 329 21.07 0.29 -3.00
C PRO A 329 21.98 1.34 -2.36
N ASP A 330 21.47 2.06 -1.37
CA ASP A 330 22.17 3.04 -0.53
C ASP A 330 22.95 2.39 0.63
N GLY A 331 22.89 1.07 0.79
CA GLY A 331 23.54 0.32 1.87
C GLY A 331 22.81 0.37 3.21
N HIS A 332 21.65 1.04 3.30
CA HIS A 332 20.86 1.07 4.53
C HIS A 332 20.04 -0.22 4.69
N ASN A 333 19.87 -0.65 5.95
CA ASN A 333 18.96 -1.74 6.28
C ASN A 333 17.52 -1.19 6.36
N TYR A 334 16.62 -1.83 5.63
CA TYR A 334 15.20 -1.50 5.60
C TYR A 334 14.36 -2.65 6.13
N MET A 335 13.22 -2.32 6.72
CA MET A 335 12.21 -3.31 7.05
C MET A 335 10.79 -2.77 6.94
N TRP A 336 9.98 -3.40 6.10
CA TRP A 336 8.54 -3.24 6.21
C TRP A 336 8.00 -4.02 7.39
N VAL A 337 7.04 -3.45 8.09
CA VAL A 337 6.30 -4.07 9.19
C VAL A 337 4.81 -3.85 8.99
N THR A 338 4.05 -4.93 9.00
CA THR A 338 2.59 -4.91 9.05
C THR A 338 2.15 -4.71 10.51
N HIS A 339 1.19 -3.84 10.80
CA HIS A 339 0.82 -3.56 12.19
C HIS A 339 0.15 -4.73 12.95
N ALA A 340 -0.27 -5.77 12.23
CA ALA A 340 -0.95 -6.96 12.71
C ALA A 340 -0.57 -8.14 11.81
N PRO A 341 -0.68 -9.40 12.25
CA PRO A 341 -0.36 -10.55 11.42
C PRO A 341 -1.39 -10.72 10.30
N THR A 342 -0.96 -11.12 9.11
CA THR A 342 -1.89 -11.42 8.02
C THR A 342 -2.70 -12.67 8.34
N SER A 343 -4.01 -12.50 8.46
CA SER A 343 -4.95 -13.57 8.72
C SER A 343 -6.28 -13.27 8.02
N SER A 344 -6.92 -14.32 7.50
CA SER A 344 -8.30 -14.28 7.00
C SER A 344 -9.18 -15.26 7.76
N ILE A 345 -8.84 -15.55 9.00
CA ILE A 345 -9.67 -16.35 9.91
C ILE A 345 -10.05 -15.47 11.11
N ASN A 346 -11.11 -15.88 11.82
CA ASN A 346 -11.60 -15.19 13.03
C ASN A 346 -12.01 -13.72 12.79
N GLY A 347 -12.53 -13.41 11.60
CA GLY A 347 -12.99 -12.06 11.25
C GLY A 347 -11.87 -11.07 10.95
N ALA A 348 -10.62 -11.53 10.84
CA ALA A 348 -9.52 -10.71 10.38
C ALA A 348 -9.66 -10.36 8.90
N ARG A 349 -9.32 -9.11 8.61
CA ARG A 349 -9.43 -8.50 7.30
C ARG A 349 -8.07 -8.08 6.78
N TYR A 350 -7.82 -8.34 5.52
CA TYR A 350 -6.60 -7.97 4.83
C TYR A 350 -6.54 -6.46 4.59
N ASP A 351 -7.68 -5.84 4.31
CA ASP A 351 -7.76 -4.40 4.11
C ASP A 351 -7.78 -3.58 5.40
N THR A 352 -7.80 -4.24 6.56
CA THR A 352 -7.50 -3.57 7.83
C THR A 352 -6.00 -3.47 8.09
N LEU A 353 -5.14 -4.02 7.22
CA LEU A 353 -3.69 -3.95 7.40
C LEU A 353 -3.11 -2.59 7.03
N ARG A 354 -2.23 -2.11 7.89
CA ARG A 354 -1.34 -0.96 7.69
C ARG A 354 0.09 -1.43 7.74
N HIS A 355 0.94 -0.81 6.93
CA HIS A 355 2.35 -1.16 6.80
C HIS A 355 3.19 0.09 7.01
N ALA A 356 4.36 -0.05 7.62
CA ALA A 356 5.35 1.02 7.75
C ALA A 356 6.73 0.50 7.35
N LEU A 357 7.47 1.31 6.59
CA LEU A 357 8.84 1.05 6.20
C LEU A 357 9.77 1.78 7.15
N PHE A 358 10.54 0.99 7.90
CA PHE A 358 11.56 1.48 8.79
C PHE A 358 12.93 1.44 8.11
N VAL A 359 13.79 2.41 8.40
CA VAL A 359 15.20 2.45 7.95
C VAL A 359 16.13 2.56 9.15
N SER A 360 17.23 1.80 9.12
CA SER A 360 18.28 1.93 10.13
C SER A 360 19.04 3.24 9.98
N THR A 361 19.15 4.01 11.07
CA THR A 361 19.90 5.27 11.11
C THR A 361 21.40 5.07 11.32
N VAL A 362 21.77 3.91 11.87
CA VAL A 362 23.17 3.55 12.17
C VAL A 362 23.50 2.23 11.45
N PRO A 363 24.73 2.01 10.97
CA PRO A 363 25.14 0.70 10.45
C PRO A 363 24.86 -0.41 11.49
N ASN A 364 24.37 -1.57 11.02
CA ASN A 364 24.05 -2.75 11.85
C ASN A 364 22.95 -2.58 12.91
N GLN A 365 22.30 -1.41 13.01
CA GLN A 365 21.12 -1.26 13.87
C GLN A 365 19.91 -1.99 13.24
N ASN A 366 19.08 -2.59 14.09
CA ASN A 366 17.82 -3.18 13.65
C ASN A 366 16.88 -2.04 13.16
N PRO A 367 16.37 -2.09 11.92
CA PRO A 367 15.54 -1.03 11.36
C PRO A 367 14.33 -0.68 12.23
N LEU A 368 13.77 -1.60 13.04
CA LEU A 368 12.65 -1.32 13.95
C LEU A 368 12.87 -0.12 14.87
N PHE A 369 14.12 0.15 15.24
CA PHE A 369 14.49 1.26 16.12
C PHE A 369 14.87 2.53 15.37
N GLY A 370 14.78 2.50 14.03
CA GLY A 370 15.08 3.62 13.17
C GLY A 370 13.84 4.44 12.80
N GLN A 371 13.96 5.22 11.72
CA GLN A 371 12.91 6.15 11.29
C GLN A 371 11.91 5.47 10.35
N ILE A 372 10.63 5.81 10.47
CA ILE A 372 9.61 5.47 9.47
C ILE A 372 9.75 6.39 8.27
N VAL A 373 10.16 5.85 7.12
CA VAL A 373 10.39 6.60 5.88
C VAL A 373 9.24 6.51 4.89
N ALA A 374 8.35 5.54 5.06
CA ALA A 374 7.10 5.42 4.31
C ALA A 374 6.06 4.61 5.10
N ASP A 375 4.79 4.75 4.76
CA ASP A 375 3.70 3.89 5.26
C ASP A 375 2.61 3.71 4.20
N HIS A 376 1.91 2.58 4.31
CA HIS A 376 0.85 2.18 3.38
C HIS A 376 -0.41 1.77 4.14
N ALA A 377 -1.57 2.20 3.63
CA ALA A 377 -2.88 1.77 4.09
C ALA A 377 -3.82 1.51 2.90
N TYR A 378 -4.64 0.47 2.99
CA TYR A 378 -5.65 0.15 1.98
C TYR A 378 -6.76 1.20 1.87
N TRP A 379 -7.03 1.89 2.97
CA TRP A 379 -8.05 2.93 3.05
C TRP A 379 -7.51 4.10 3.87
N ASP A 380 -7.41 5.25 3.21
CA ASP A 380 -6.82 6.45 3.80
C ASP A 380 -7.82 7.37 4.52
N GLY A 381 -9.12 7.05 4.49
CA GLY A 381 -10.17 7.86 5.10
C GLY A 381 -10.57 9.09 4.29
N PHE A 382 -9.96 9.33 3.15
CA PHE A 382 -10.23 10.55 2.39
C PHE A 382 -11.61 10.50 1.74
N ILE A 383 -12.30 11.63 1.85
CA ILE A 383 -13.61 11.86 1.26
C ILE A 383 -13.47 13.08 0.36
N ASP A 384 -13.59 12.87 -0.95
CA ASP A 384 -13.61 13.97 -1.91
C ASP A 384 -14.98 14.65 -1.89
N THR A 385 -15.11 15.70 -1.07
CA THR A 385 -16.35 16.51 -1.00
C THR A 385 -16.66 17.26 -2.30
N ARG A 386 -15.71 17.30 -3.25
CA ARG A 386 -15.84 17.94 -4.56
C ARG A 386 -16.01 16.92 -5.69
N GLU A 387 -16.13 15.63 -5.39
CA GLU A 387 -16.42 14.62 -6.40
C GLU A 387 -17.80 14.91 -6.98
N LEU A 388 -17.86 15.12 -8.29
CA LEU A 388 -19.12 15.32 -9.01
C LEU A 388 -19.55 13.96 -9.54
N HIS A 389 -20.85 13.66 -9.41
CA HIS A 389 -21.46 12.45 -9.96
C HIS A 389 -22.44 12.85 -11.08
N PRO A 390 -21.97 13.14 -12.32
CA PRO A 390 -22.83 13.56 -13.43
C PRO A 390 -23.98 12.59 -13.69
N GLY A 391 -25.15 13.11 -14.06
CA GLY A 391 -26.33 12.30 -14.37
C GLY A 391 -27.04 11.71 -13.15
N THR A 392 -26.61 12.05 -11.93
CA THR A 392 -27.25 11.58 -10.68
C THR A 392 -28.00 12.72 -10.00
N ASN A 393 -29.17 12.42 -9.45
CA ASN A 393 -30.03 13.36 -8.76
C ASN A 393 -30.34 12.85 -7.36
N CYS A 394 -30.17 13.70 -6.36
CA CYS A 394 -30.54 13.32 -4.99
C CYS A 394 -32.07 13.22 -4.87
N ALA A 395 -32.59 12.05 -4.49
CA ALA A 395 -34.02 11.81 -4.31
C ALA A 395 -34.65 12.73 -3.26
N GLY A 396 -33.89 13.12 -2.23
CA GLY A 396 -34.28 14.10 -1.21
C GLY A 396 -34.35 15.54 -1.73
N CYS A 397 -33.21 16.23 -1.81
CA CYS A 397 -33.15 17.65 -2.14
C CYS A 397 -33.18 17.99 -3.64
N LYS A 398 -33.25 16.99 -4.53
CA LYS A 398 -33.23 17.14 -6.00
C LYS A 398 -31.98 17.80 -6.59
N THR A 399 -30.92 17.97 -5.81
CA THR A 399 -29.65 18.51 -6.33
C THR A 399 -29.09 17.59 -7.41
N THR A 400 -28.59 18.18 -8.50
CA THR A 400 -27.97 17.48 -9.62
C THR A 400 -26.83 18.33 -10.21
N PRO A 401 -25.63 17.75 -10.43
CA PRO A 401 -25.21 16.42 -9.98
C PRO A 401 -25.12 16.32 -8.45
N ILE A 402 -25.14 15.11 -7.89
CA ILE A 402 -24.74 14.92 -6.49
C ILE A 402 -23.25 15.30 -6.37
N THR A 403 -22.93 16.14 -5.39
CA THR A 403 -21.55 16.58 -5.07
C THR A 403 -21.09 15.97 -3.75
N GLY A 404 -19.88 15.43 -3.72
CA GLY A 404 -19.30 14.78 -2.55
C GLY A 404 -19.75 13.33 -2.40
N LEU A 405 -20.15 12.96 -1.19
CA LEU A 405 -20.57 11.59 -0.86
C LEU A 405 -21.91 11.27 -1.51
N ARG A 406 -21.88 10.32 -2.44
CA ARG A 406 -23.06 9.71 -3.09
C ARG A 406 -23.41 8.39 -2.42
N TRP A 407 -24.69 8.24 -2.07
CA TRP A 407 -25.24 7.03 -1.48
C TRP A 407 -26.31 6.44 -2.38
N LYS A 408 -26.16 5.16 -2.71
CA LYS A 408 -27.14 4.41 -3.51
C LYS A 408 -27.93 3.48 -2.60
N CYS A 409 -29.25 3.44 -2.75
CA CYS A 409 -30.07 2.45 -2.05
C CYS A 409 -29.87 1.06 -2.67
N ARG A 410 -29.65 0.05 -1.84
CA ARG A 410 -29.55 -1.37 -2.22
C ARG A 410 -30.89 -1.99 -2.57
N VAL A 411 -31.98 -1.43 -2.02
CA VAL A 411 -33.35 -1.99 -2.14
C VAL A 411 -34.17 -1.29 -3.22
N CYS A 412 -34.10 0.03 -3.27
CA CYS A 412 -34.87 0.83 -4.23
C CYS A 412 -34.07 1.03 -5.51
N THR A 413 -34.71 0.75 -6.65
CA THR A 413 -34.17 1.09 -7.98
C THR A 413 -34.05 2.60 -8.13
N ASP A 414 -32.92 3.07 -8.65
CA ASP A 414 -32.64 4.47 -8.97
C ASP A 414 -32.86 5.47 -7.81
N HIS A 415 -32.68 5.00 -6.57
CA HIS A 415 -32.79 5.84 -5.40
C HIS A 415 -31.42 6.19 -4.85
N GLU A 416 -30.98 7.41 -5.12
CA GLU A 416 -29.69 7.92 -4.69
C GLU A 416 -29.88 9.20 -3.86
N VAL A 417 -29.06 9.37 -2.82
CA VAL A 417 -29.11 10.55 -1.95
C VAL A 417 -27.72 11.09 -1.68
N CYS A 418 -27.63 12.40 -1.45
CA CYS A 418 -26.42 13.04 -0.93
C CYS A 418 -26.29 12.78 0.58
N GLU A 419 -25.10 12.96 1.16
CA GLU A 419 -24.88 12.78 2.60
C GLU A 419 -25.85 13.60 3.47
N PRO A 420 -26.10 14.90 3.22
CA PRO A 420 -27.07 15.65 4.03
C PRO A 420 -28.44 14.99 4.09
N CYS A 421 -29.00 14.57 2.94
CA CYS A 421 -30.28 13.89 2.89
C CYS A 421 -30.25 12.50 3.55
N ARG A 422 -29.11 11.80 3.48
CA ARG A 422 -28.92 10.54 4.19
C ARG A 422 -29.02 10.74 5.71
N LEU A 423 -28.29 11.72 6.23
CA LEU A 423 -28.23 12.01 7.67
C LEU A 423 -29.56 12.55 8.20
N SER A 424 -30.27 13.36 7.41
CA SER A 424 -31.59 13.90 7.78
C SER A 424 -32.76 12.95 7.52
N ASN A 425 -32.49 11.70 7.07
CA ASN A 425 -33.50 10.74 6.65
C ASN A 425 -34.51 11.31 5.61
N THR A 426 -34.08 12.26 4.78
CA THR A 426 -34.96 12.90 3.79
C THR A 426 -35.16 12.01 2.58
N SER A 427 -36.42 11.67 2.29
CA SER A 427 -36.82 10.70 1.25
C SER A 427 -36.30 9.28 1.48
N ILE A 428 -35.91 8.94 2.71
CA ILE A 428 -35.49 7.59 3.08
C ILE A 428 -36.69 6.84 3.65
N LYS A 429 -37.04 5.72 3.01
CA LYS A 429 -38.05 4.81 3.55
C LYS A 429 -37.42 3.83 4.55
N PRO A 430 -38.18 3.26 5.51
CA PRO A 430 -37.64 2.30 6.48
C PRO A 430 -36.97 1.08 5.86
N GLU A 431 -37.41 0.66 4.67
CA GLU A 431 -36.82 -0.45 3.91
C GLU A 431 -35.54 -0.07 3.15
N CYS A 432 -35.20 1.22 3.06
CA CYS A 432 -34.00 1.65 2.34
C CYS A 432 -32.73 1.26 3.12
N SER A 433 -31.79 0.63 2.43
CA SER A 433 -30.44 0.35 2.92
C SER A 433 -29.45 1.01 1.97
N PHE A 434 -28.53 1.83 2.45
CA PHE A 434 -27.63 2.59 1.60
C PHE A 434 -26.22 2.01 1.57
N THR A 435 -25.57 2.20 0.44
CA THR A 435 -24.16 1.87 0.20
C THR A 435 -23.47 3.07 -0.40
N LEU A 436 -22.24 3.29 0.05
CA LEU A 436 -21.44 4.41 -0.39
C LEU A 436 -20.84 4.15 -1.78
N VAL A 437 -20.92 5.13 -2.67
CA VAL A 437 -20.26 5.09 -3.99
C VAL A 437 -18.86 5.70 -3.92
N SER A 438 -18.70 6.81 -3.19
CA SER A 438 -17.45 7.56 -3.04
C SER A 438 -16.50 6.91 -2.02
N LEU A 439 -15.79 5.86 -2.44
CA LEU A 439 -14.87 5.12 -1.57
C LEU A 439 -13.49 5.79 -1.44
N PRO A 440 -12.83 5.65 -0.27
CA PRO A 440 -11.43 6.05 -0.06
C PRO A 440 -10.48 5.23 -0.94
N ASP A 441 -9.26 5.74 -1.11
CA ASP A 441 -8.24 5.12 -1.96
C ASP A 441 -7.20 4.34 -1.12
N GLU A 442 -6.55 3.36 -1.77
CA GLU A 442 -5.30 2.78 -1.26
C GLU A 442 -4.20 3.83 -1.37
N ALA A 443 -3.51 4.12 -0.26
CA ALA A 443 -2.53 5.20 -0.19
C ALA A 443 -1.19 4.73 0.37
N LEU A 444 -0.12 5.16 -0.30
CA LEU A 444 1.27 5.05 0.12
C LEU A 444 1.81 6.46 0.37
N HIS A 445 2.21 6.76 1.59
CA HIS A 445 2.84 8.03 1.94
C HIS A 445 4.35 7.85 2.05
N ILE A 446 5.08 8.68 1.32
CA ILE A 446 6.52 8.86 1.50
C ILE A 446 6.73 9.90 2.58
N ARG A 447 7.56 9.59 3.58
CA ARG A 447 7.81 10.43 4.76
C ARG A 447 9.24 10.93 4.86
N SER A 448 10.15 10.35 4.10
CA SER A 448 11.52 10.85 3.96
C SER A 448 11.78 11.34 2.54
N PRO A 449 12.38 12.53 2.34
CA PRO A 449 12.77 12.99 1.00
C PRO A 449 13.99 12.24 0.45
N THR A 450 14.72 11.48 1.30
CA THR A 450 15.94 10.78 0.90
C THR A 450 15.70 9.35 0.43
N VAL A 451 14.51 8.79 0.65
CA VAL A 451 14.21 7.41 0.27
C VAL A 451 13.86 7.33 -1.22
N ASP A 452 14.44 6.36 -1.93
CA ASP A 452 14.04 6.09 -3.32
C ASP A 452 12.60 5.58 -3.36
N THR A 453 11.70 6.39 -3.92
CA THR A 453 10.27 6.06 -4.02
C THR A 453 10.04 4.78 -4.84
N ALA A 454 10.86 4.51 -5.86
CA ALA A 454 10.72 3.30 -6.66
C ALA A 454 11.04 2.04 -5.83
N LEU A 455 12.07 2.10 -4.98
CA LEU A 455 12.41 1.04 -4.03
C LEU A 455 11.26 0.81 -3.05
N VAL A 456 10.65 1.88 -2.51
CA VAL A 456 9.49 1.78 -1.61
C VAL A 456 8.32 1.05 -2.28
N VAL A 457 7.93 1.46 -3.49
CA VAL A 457 6.82 0.84 -4.23
C VAL A 457 7.12 -0.62 -4.57
N ALA A 458 8.32 -0.91 -5.06
CA ALA A 458 8.75 -2.26 -5.42
C ALA A 458 8.71 -3.21 -4.21
N THR A 459 9.28 -2.79 -3.09
CA THR A 459 9.37 -3.63 -1.88
C THR A 459 8.04 -3.75 -1.14
N LEU A 460 7.19 -2.73 -1.17
CA LEU A 460 5.81 -2.84 -0.71
C LEU A 460 5.05 -3.92 -1.48
N GLN A 461 5.24 -3.98 -2.81
CA GLN A 461 4.58 -5.01 -3.62
C GLN A 461 5.03 -6.42 -3.23
N ILE A 462 6.32 -6.63 -2.97
CA ILE A 462 6.85 -7.92 -2.50
C ILE A 462 6.17 -8.34 -1.20
N LEU A 463 6.05 -7.42 -0.23
CA LEU A 463 5.37 -7.72 1.03
C LEU A 463 3.93 -8.17 0.77
N LYS A 464 3.17 -7.41 -0.02
CA LYS A 464 1.78 -7.73 -0.37
C LYS A 464 1.66 -9.07 -1.08
N ASP A 465 2.59 -9.42 -1.97
CA ASP A 465 2.60 -10.71 -2.66
C ASP A 465 2.77 -11.87 -1.67
N TRP A 466 3.68 -11.74 -0.70
CA TRP A 466 3.88 -12.72 0.37
C TRP A 466 2.67 -12.87 1.29
N GLU A 467 2.01 -11.76 1.63
CA GLU A 467 0.77 -11.78 2.40
C GLU A 467 -0.34 -12.49 1.60
N MET A 468 -0.47 -12.22 0.30
CA MET A 468 -1.41 -12.92 -0.59
C MET A 468 -1.10 -14.42 -0.68
N HIS A 469 0.17 -14.81 -0.75
CA HIS A 469 0.56 -16.23 -0.67
C HIS A 469 0.13 -16.86 0.65
N SER A 470 0.34 -16.16 1.76
CA SER A 470 -0.07 -16.61 3.10
C SER A 470 -1.58 -16.81 3.21
N LEU A 471 -2.38 -15.99 2.51
CA LEU A 471 -3.83 -16.11 2.45
C LEU A 471 -4.28 -17.26 1.53
N ARG A 472 -3.61 -17.47 0.38
CA ARG A 472 -3.86 -18.63 -0.49
C ARG A 472 -3.62 -19.96 0.23
N GLU A 473 -2.57 -20.03 1.05
CA GLU A 473 -2.31 -21.21 1.87
C GLU A 473 -3.37 -21.41 2.96
N GLN A 474 -3.87 -20.33 3.58
CA GLN A 474 -5.00 -20.43 4.51
C GLN A 474 -6.26 -20.96 3.83
N ARG A 475 -6.59 -20.47 2.63
CA ARG A 475 -7.72 -20.96 1.82
C ARG A 475 -7.60 -22.45 1.50
N LYS A 476 -6.39 -22.94 1.21
CA LYS A 476 -6.15 -24.37 0.97
C LYS A 476 -6.34 -25.21 2.24
N LYS A 477 -5.85 -24.73 3.38
CA LYS A 477 -5.90 -25.44 4.67
C LYS A 477 -7.31 -25.49 5.27
N ASP A 478 -8.04 -24.39 5.23
CA ASP A 478 -9.42 -24.29 5.73
C ASP A 478 -10.29 -23.49 4.74
N PRO A 479 -10.76 -24.13 3.66
CA PRO A 479 -11.55 -23.44 2.65
C PRO A 479 -12.88 -22.91 3.19
N LYS A 480 -13.52 -23.62 4.13
CA LYS A 480 -14.83 -23.23 4.68
C LYS A 480 -14.70 -22.05 5.64
N GLY A 481 -13.70 -22.07 6.53
CA GLY A 481 -13.43 -20.95 7.43
C GLY A 481 -12.97 -19.71 6.68
N PHE A 482 -12.12 -19.89 5.65
CA PHE A 482 -11.71 -18.81 4.76
C PHE A 482 -12.92 -18.17 4.08
N GLU A 483 -13.79 -18.97 3.46
CA GLU A 483 -14.99 -18.46 2.77
C GLU A 483 -15.92 -17.71 3.72
N ARG A 484 -16.15 -18.24 4.92
CA ARG A 484 -16.94 -17.54 5.95
C ARG A 484 -16.32 -16.19 6.31
N SER A 485 -15.00 -16.11 6.43
CA SER A 485 -14.33 -14.83 6.74
C SER A 485 -14.42 -13.84 5.58
N VAL A 486 -14.33 -14.32 4.34
CA VAL A 486 -14.56 -13.50 3.13
C VAL A 486 -15.99 -12.96 3.12
N GLU A 487 -17.00 -13.79 3.41
CA GLU A 487 -18.39 -13.33 3.48
C GLU A 487 -18.64 -12.29 4.59
N LEU A 488 -18.03 -12.49 5.76
CA LEU A 488 -18.09 -11.51 6.85
C LEU A 488 -17.45 -10.17 6.44
N ALA A 489 -16.30 -10.22 5.77
CA ALA A 489 -15.67 -9.00 5.26
C ALA A 489 -16.57 -8.30 4.23
N ARG A 490 -17.16 -9.05 3.29
CA ARG A 490 -18.05 -8.56 2.23
C ARG A 490 -19.40 -8.02 2.73
N TRP A 491 -19.72 -8.16 4.01
CA TRP A 491 -20.88 -7.50 4.62
C TRP A 491 -20.74 -5.97 4.52
N GLY A 492 -19.52 -5.47 4.77
CA GLY A 492 -19.17 -4.06 4.69
C GLY A 492 -18.99 -3.57 3.24
N ASP A 493 -19.10 -2.25 3.06
CA ASP A 493 -18.92 -1.61 1.76
C ASP A 493 -17.45 -1.70 1.31
N LEU A 494 -16.51 -1.36 2.20
CA LEU A 494 -15.07 -1.43 1.92
C LEU A 494 -14.61 -2.88 1.76
N GLY A 495 -15.13 -3.76 2.62
CA GLY A 495 -14.77 -5.17 2.56
C GLY A 495 -15.24 -5.81 1.25
N ARG A 496 -16.41 -5.44 0.73
CA ARG A 496 -16.85 -5.91 -0.58
C ARG A 496 -15.93 -5.49 -1.73
N VAL A 497 -15.36 -4.27 -1.66
CA VAL A 497 -14.44 -3.76 -2.68
C VAL A 497 -13.11 -4.47 -2.61
N ARG A 498 -12.59 -4.71 -1.40
CA ARG A 498 -11.34 -5.46 -1.26
C ARG A 498 -11.52 -6.92 -1.65
N TYR A 499 -12.58 -7.55 -1.15
CA TYR A 499 -12.87 -8.97 -1.31
C TYR A 499 -13.84 -9.22 -2.46
N TRP A 500 -13.65 -8.50 -3.56
CA TRP A 500 -14.50 -8.58 -4.75
C TRP A 500 -14.45 -9.98 -5.36
N ARG A 501 -15.52 -10.37 -6.06
CA ARG A 501 -15.64 -11.61 -6.83
C ARG A 501 -15.88 -11.28 -8.29
N TYR A 502 -15.53 -12.19 -9.20
CA TYR A 502 -15.82 -12.00 -10.62
C TYR A 502 -17.33 -11.73 -10.89
N THR A 503 -18.22 -12.39 -10.14
CA THR A 503 -19.69 -12.24 -10.27
C THR A 503 -20.19 -10.85 -9.88
N ASP A 504 -19.42 -10.07 -9.12
CA ASP A 504 -19.78 -8.69 -8.78
C ASP A 504 -19.74 -7.79 -10.02
N PHE A 505 -19.01 -8.19 -11.07
CA PHE A 505 -18.86 -7.43 -12.32
C PHE A 505 -19.77 -7.90 -13.46
N GLU A 506 -20.27 -9.14 -13.44
CA GLU A 506 -21.07 -9.72 -14.54
C GLU A 506 -22.52 -9.22 -14.63
N GLY A 507 -22.95 -8.29 -13.77
CA GLY A 507 -24.34 -7.78 -13.73
C GLY A 507 -25.37 -8.77 -13.19
N LYS A 508 -25.14 -10.08 -13.33
CA LYS A 508 -26.05 -11.16 -12.92
C LYS A 508 -26.08 -11.43 -11.41
N GLY A 509 -25.03 -11.06 -10.67
CA GLY A 509 -24.88 -11.39 -9.25
C GLY A 509 -25.53 -10.44 -8.25
N GLY A 510 -26.43 -9.54 -8.67
CA GLY A 510 -26.95 -8.47 -7.78
C GLY A 510 -25.91 -7.41 -7.41
N GLY A 511 -24.73 -7.42 -8.05
CA GLY A 511 -23.66 -6.45 -7.83
C GLY A 511 -24.10 -5.00 -8.10
N GLU A 512 -25.12 -4.78 -8.93
CA GLU A 512 -25.67 -3.44 -9.22
C GLU A 512 -26.37 -2.79 -8.03
N GLN A 513 -26.81 -3.60 -7.06
CA GLN A 513 -27.36 -3.10 -5.79
C GLN A 513 -26.27 -2.48 -4.91
N HIS A 514 -24.99 -2.75 -5.18
CA HIS A 514 -23.87 -2.30 -4.37
C HIS A 514 -23.16 -1.13 -5.06
N GLY A 515 -23.47 0.09 -4.61
CA GLY A 515 -22.88 1.35 -5.09
C GLY A 515 -21.36 1.36 -5.10
N THR A 516 -20.72 0.61 -4.21
CA THR A 516 -19.26 0.42 -4.19
C THR A 516 -18.69 -0.19 -5.47
N MET A 517 -19.40 -1.16 -6.07
CA MET A 517 -18.97 -1.80 -7.33
C MET A 517 -19.23 -0.90 -8.55
N VAL A 518 -20.13 0.09 -8.43
CA VAL A 518 -20.39 1.07 -9.49
C VAL A 518 -19.13 1.89 -9.78
N LYS A 519 -18.46 2.41 -8.74
CA LYS A 519 -17.21 3.16 -8.88
C LYS A 519 -16.10 2.31 -9.50
N ALA A 520 -15.99 1.05 -9.11
CA ALA A 520 -15.02 0.12 -9.71
C ALA A 520 -15.30 -0.12 -11.21
N ARG A 521 -16.57 -0.29 -11.60
CA ARG A 521 -16.97 -0.44 -13.02
C ARG A 521 -16.73 0.83 -13.83
N GLU A 522 -17.06 1.99 -13.28
CA GLU A 522 -16.75 3.31 -13.88
C GLU A 522 -15.22 3.45 -14.06
N GLY A 523 -14.46 3.03 -13.05
CA GLY A 523 -13.01 2.78 -13.08
C GLY A 523 -12.52 2.02 -14.29
N ILE A 524 -13.05 0.82 -14.47
CA ILE A 524 -12.64 -0.08 -15.55
C ILE A 524 -13.00 0.51 -16.92
N LYS A 525 -14.18 1.13 -17.06
CA LYS A 525 -14.61 1.78 -18.31
C LYS A 525 -13.64 2.90 -18.71
N MET A 526 -13.34 3.80 -17.78
CA MET A 526 -12.39 4.91 -18.03
C MET A 526 -10.98 4.39 -18.33
N ALA A 527 -10.51 3.35 -17.63
CA ALA A 527 -9.20 2.77 -17.88
C ALA A 527 -9.08 2.08 -19.25
N GLY A 528 -10.16 1.42 -19.69
CA GLY A 528 -10.24 0.80 -21.02
C GLY A 528 -10.10 1.82 -22.15
N GLU A 529 -10.82 2.94 -22.05
CA GLU A 529 -10.77 4.02 -23.05
C GLU A 529 -9.37 4.64 -23.16
N VAL A 530 -8.70 4.88 -22.03
CA VAL A 530 -7.33 5.45 -22.02
C VAL A 530 -6.32 4.47 -22.63
N THR A 531 -6.49 3.16 -22.40
CA THR A 531 -5.56 2.15 -22.92
C THR A 531 -5.70 1.98 -24.42
N VAL A 532 -6.92 2.02 -24.95
CA VAL A 532 -7.19 2.01 -26.40
C VAL A 532 -6.60 3.26 -27.06
N ALA A 533 -6.83 4.44 -26.49
CA ALA A 533 -6.30 5.70 -27.03
C ALA A 533 -4.76 5.71 -27.10
N LEU A 534 -4.07 5.15 -26.10
CA LEU A 534 -2.61 5.04 -26.11
C LEU A 534 -2.09 3.95 -27.06
N GLY A 535 -2.80 2.82 -27.17
CA GLY A 535 -2.45 1.70 -28.04
C GLY A 535 -2.57 2.03 -29.53
N GLU A 536 -3.61 2.76 -29.93
CA GLU A 536 -3.82 3.17 -31.33
C GLU A 536 -2.74 4.13 -31.83
N THR A 537 -2.26 5.05 -30.98
CA THR A 537 -1.09 5.90 -31.32
C THR A 537 0.22 5.11 -31.48
N ALA A 538 0.37 3.97 -30.81
CA ALA A 538 1.56 3.12 -30.96
C ALA A 538 1.48 2.22 -32.21
N ALA A 539 0.29 1.71 -32.54
CA ALA A 539 0.06 0.88 -33.72
C ALA A 539 0.15 1.69 -35.03
N ALA A 540 -0.30 2.96 -35.04
CA ALA A 540 -0.21 3.84 -36.20
C ALA A 540 1.24 4.23 -36.59
N LEU A 541 2.22 4.01 -35.72
CA LEU A 541 3.64 4.27 -35.96
C LEU A 541 4.46 3.01 -36.27
N ALA A 542 3.84 1.83 -36.24
CA ALA A 542 4.45 0.55 -36.61
C ALA A 542 4.05 0.06 -38.02
N GLY A 543 3.38 0.90 -38.81
CA GLY A 543 3.09 0.65 -40.21
C GLY A 543 4.34 0.85 -41.08
N GLY A 544 5.20 -0.16 -41.13
CA GLY A 544 6.37 -0.18 -41.99
C GLY A 544 6.86 -1.61 -42.22
N ASP A 545 6.61 -2.10 -43.42
CA ASP A 545 7.19 -3.28 -44.09
C ASP A 545 6.65 -4.67 -43.70
N HIS A 546 5.66 -5.13 -44.46
CA HIS A 546 5.37 -6.55 -44.66
C HIS A 546 5.67 -6.91 -46.12
N GLY A 547 6.93 -7.27 -46.36
CA GLY A 547 7.35 -8.05 -47.51
C GLY A 547 7.19 -9.55 -47.24
N GLY A 548 6.31 -10.18 -48.03
CA GLY A 548 6.40 -11.54 -48.59
C GLY A 548 6.92 -12.72 -47.74
N GLY A 549 6.08 -13.75 -47.59
CA GLY A 549 6.52 -15.05 -47.12
C GLY A 549 5.40 -16.08 -47.03
N THR A 550 4.81 -16.45 -48.16
CA THR A 550 3.89 -17.59 -48.27
C THR A 550 4.65 -18.91 -48.21
N GLY A 551 4.35 -19.74 -47.21
CA GLY A 551 4.65 -21.17 -47.14
C GLY A 551 3.95 -21.72 -45.89
N GLY A 552 3.05 -22.70 -45.92
CA GLY A 552 2.95 -23.84 -46.83
C GLY A 552 3.25 -25.11 -46.04
N SER A 553 2.35 -25.53 -45.15
CA SER A 553 2.25 -26.90 -44.61
C SER A 553 0.90 -26.98 -43.86
N GLY A 554 -0.10 -27.77 -44.24
CA GLY A 554 -0.02 -29.14 -44.74
C GLY A 554 0.13 -30.06 -43.54
N GLY A 555 -0.98 -30.57 -43.00
CA GLY A 555 -0.97 -31.38 -41.79
C GLY A 555 -2.38 -31.81 -41.36
N ASP A 556 -3.02 -32.61 -42.21
CA ASP A 556 -4.17 -33.44 -41.86
C ASP A 556 -3.81 -34.41 -40.72
N GLY A 557 -4.73 -34.58 -39.79
CA GLY A 557 -4.62 -35.54 -38.70
C GLY A 557 -5.98 -35.83 -38.07
N GLY A 558 -6.75 -36.70 -38.71
CA GLY A 558 -7.99 -37.24 -38.20
C GLY A 558 -7.81 -38.35 -37.14
N GLY A 559 -8.95 -38.78 -36.59
CA GLY A 559 -9.11 -39.89 -35.63
C GLY A 559 -9.87 -39.39 -34.40
N GLY A 560 -11.17 -39.65 -34.21
CA GLY A 560 -11.75 -41.00 -33.99
C GLY A 560 -11.35 -41.46 -32.58
N GLY A 561 -12.21 -41.81 -31.63
CA GLY A 561 -13.63 -42.09 -31.52
C GLY A 561 -13.83 -42.85 -30.19
N GLY A 562 -15.08 -43.02 -29.75
CA GLY A 562 -15.50 -44.19 -28.96
C GLY A 562 -15.23 -44.21 -27.44
N GLY A 563 -16.33 -44.09 -26.69
CA GLY A 563 -16.77 -45.03 -25.65
C GLY A 563 -15.85 -45.37 -24.47
N MET A 564 -16.23 -44.94 -23.27
CA MET A 564 -16.94 -45.74 -22.27
C MET A 564 -17.59 -44.83 -21.23
#